data_AF-A0A940VH58-F1
#
_entry.id   AF-A0A940VH58-F1
#
_cell.length_a   1.000
_cell.length_b   1.000
_cell.length_c   1.000
_cell.angle_alpha   90.00
_cell.angle_beta   90.00
_cell.angle_gamma   90.00
#
_symmetry.space_group_name_H-M   'P 1'
#
loop_
_entity.id
_entity.type
_entity.pdbx_description
1 polymer ?
#
loop_
_entity_poly.entity_id
_entity_poly.type
_entity_poly.pdbx_seq_one_letter_code
_entity_poly.pdbx_strand_id
1 'polypeptide(L)'
;MKPTEGQIKSLQRIILWRRVHWLSFVLSWPAVLTLVGAFQKPGWWPYVIPPALTMGVYAFSWYRVNRARCPRCGDFFFAQRGPLGSVGTGFPLQKRCQRCGMAIRR
;
A
#
# COMPACT_ATOMS: atom_id res chain seq x y z
N MET A 1 22.43 -16.18 -3.87
CA MET A 1 21.37 -16.87 -4.64
C MET A 1 20.60 -15.88 -5.51
N LYS A 2 20.52 -16.13 -6.82
CA LYS A 2 19.64 -15.40 -7.74
C LYS A 2 18.16 -15.77 -7.44
N PRO A 3 17.21 -14.82 -7.50
CA PRO A 3 15.80 -15.12 -7.28
C PRO A 3 15.22 -15.97 -8.42
N THR A 4 14.30 -16.87 -8.09
CA THR A 4 13.57 -17.69 -9.08
C THR A 4 12.55 -16.83 -9.85
N GLU A 5 12.12 -17.26 -11.04
CA GLU A 5 11.12 -16.51 -11.83
C GLU A 5 9.81 -16.26 -11.06
N GLY A 6 9.36 -17.24 -10.27
CA GLY A 6 8.19 -17.08 -9.40
C GLY A 6 8.39 -16.01 -8.31
N GLN A 7 9.61 -15.89 -7.77
CA GLN A 7 9.96 -14.83 -6.83
C GLN A 7 9.98 -13.45 -7.52
N ILE A 8 10.40 -13.38 -8.78
CA ILE A 8 10.39 -12.13 -9.56
C ILE A 8 8.96 -11.66 -9.82
N LYS A 9 8.07 -12.54 -10.31
CA LYS A 9 6.66 -12.20 -10.58
C LYS A 9 5.93 -11.73 -9.31
N SER A 10 6.17 -12.38 -8.18
CA SER A 10 5.59 -11.97 -6.90
C SER A 10 6.15 -10.62 -6.43
N LEU A 11 7.44 -10.36 -6.57
CA LEU A 11 8.03 -9.04 -6.28
C LEU A 11 7.46 -7.94 -7.18
N GLN A 12 7.27 -8.19 -8.48
CA GLN A 12 6.62 -7.25 -9.40
C GLN A 12 5.19 -6.89 -8.95
N ARG A 13 4.43 -7.89 -8.47
CA ARG A 13 3.10 -7.65 -7.91
C ARG A 13 3.16 -6.77 -6.65
N ILE A 14 4.14 -6.99 -5.78
CA ILE A 14 4.36 -6.16 -4.58
C ILE A 14 4.73 -4.72 -4.99
N ILE A 15 5.58 -4.54 -6.01
CA ILE A 15 5.92 -3.22 -6.58
C ILE A 15 4.66 -2.52 -7.08
N LEU A 16 3.83 -3.22 -7.85
CA LEU A 16 2.61 -2.66 -8.41
C LEU A 16 1.68 -2.16 -7.30
N TRP A 17 1.38 -3.00 -6.30
CA TRP A 17 0.52 -2.59 -5.18
C TRP A 17 1.11 -1.44 -4.38
N ARG A 18 2.43 -1.40 -4.19
CA ARG A 18 3.11 -0.28 -3.55
C ARG A 18 2.95 1.01 -4.35
N ARG A 19 3.03 0.96 -5.69
CA ARG A 19 2.81 2.12 -6.57
C ARG A 19 1.36 2.58 -6.55
N VAL A 20 0.41 1.65 -6.66
CA VAL A 20 -1.03 1.94 -6.56
C VAL A 20 -1.34 2.59 -5.22
N HIS A 21 -0.78 2.06 -4.13
CA HIS A 21 -0.96 2.64 -2.80
C HIS A 21 -0.45 4.09 -2.73
N TRP A 22 0.78 4.34 -3.18
CA TRP A 22 1.32 5.70 -3.22
C TRP A 22 0.49 6.66 -4.05
N LEU A 23 0.03 6.23 -5.23
CA LEU A 23 -0.84 7.04 -6.08
C LEU A 23 -2.17 7.33 -5.37
N SER A 24 -2.80 6.31 -4.80
CA SER A 24 -4.07 6.48 -4.08
C SER A 24 -3.94 7.32 -2.81
N PHE A 25 -2.80 7.28 -2.13
CA PHE A 25 -2.51 8.14 -0.98
C PHE A 25 -2.39 9.61 -1.39
N VAL A 26 -1.73 9.89 -2.51
CA VAL A 26 -1.65 11.26 -3.04
C VAL A 26 -3.03 11.76 -3.47
N LEU A 27 -3.81 10.91 -4.15
CA LEU A 27 -5.17 11.26 -4.60
C LEU A 27 -6.18 11.29 -3.46
N SER A 28 -5.92 10.64 -2.32
CA SER A 28 -6.85 10.66 -1.19
C SER A 28 -6.94 12.05 -0.56
N TRP A 29 -5.88 12.86 -0.62
CA TRP A 29 -5.88 14.23 -0.09
C TRP A 29 -6.98 15.12 -0.72
N PRO A 30 -6.99 15.35 -2.05
CA PRO A 30 -8.07 16.10 -2.66
C PRO A 30 -9.44 15.41 -2.48
N ALA A 31 -9.48 14.07 -2.41
CA ALA A 31 -10.72 13.35 -2.13
C ALA A 31 -11.30 13.67 -0.75
N VAL A 32 -10.49 13.78 0.32
CA VAL A 32 -10.96 14.23 1.64
C VAL A 32 -11.58 15.62 1.51
N LEU A 33 -10.89 16.55 0.85
CA LEU A 33 -11.34 17.94 0.75
C LEU A 33 -12.68 18.05 0.03
N THR A 34 -12.86 17.31 -1.07
CA THR A 34 -14.14 17.28 -1.80
C THR A 34 -15.26 16.65 -0.98
N LEU A 35 -14.97 15.58 -0.23
CA LEU A 35 -15.94 14.96 0.68
C LEU A 35 -16.40 15.95 1.76
N VAL A 36 -15.46 16.62 2.43
CA VAL A 36 -15.77 17.65 3.43
C VAL A 36 -16.60 18.77 2.82
N GLY A 37 -16.23 19.25 1.63
CA GLY A 37 -16.99 20.28 0.91
C GLY A 37 -18.42 19.85 0.57
N ALA A 38 -18.64 18.58 0.22
CA ALA A 38 -19.97 18.06 -0.06
C ALA A 38 -20.86 17.95 1.18
N PHE A 39 -20.29 17.69 2.35
CA PHE A 39 -21.03 17.76 3.62
C PHE A 39 -21.42 19.20 3.99
N GLN A 40 -20.58 20.18 3.62
CA GLN A 40 -20.81 21.59 3.94
C GLN A 40 -21.75 22.30 2.95
N LYS A 41 -21.83 21.85 1.69
CA LYS A 41 -22.63 22.50 0.65
C LYS A 41 -23.73 21.58 0.10
N PRO A 42 -25.02 21.92 0.30
CA PRO A 42 -26.11 21.20 -0.35
C PRO A 42 -25.96 21.28 -1.89
N GLY A 43 -26.26 20.17 -2.58
CA GLY A 43 -26.14 20.06 -4.04
C GLY A 43 -24.81 19.50 -4.56
N TRP A 44 -23.81 19.30 -3.70
CA TRP A 44 -22.49 18.77 -4.10
C TRP A 44 -22.39 17.23 -4.06
N TRP A 45 -23.41 16.54 -3.56
CA TRP A 45 -23.49 15.08 -3.49
C TRP A 45 -23.18 14.33 -4.81
N PRO A 46 -23.60 14.81 -6.00
CA PRO A 46 -23.25 14.15 -7.27
C PRO A 46 -21.74 14.05 -7.52
N TYR A 47 -20.94 14.95 -6.94
CA TYR A 47 -19.48 15.00 -7.12
C TYR A 47 -18.70 14.16 -6.09
N VAL A 48 -19.39 13.47 -5.17
CA VAL A 48 -18.78 12.68 -4.09
C VAL A 48 -18.29 11.31 -4.57
N ILE A 49 -18.85 10.79 -5.67
CA ILE A 49 -18.55 9.43 -6.14
C ILE A 49 -17.06 9.24 -6.45
N PRO A 50 -16.39 10.09 -7.26
CA PRO A 50 -14.96 9.91 -7.55
C PRO A 50 -14.05 9.98 -6.29
N PRO A 51 -14.26 10.95 -5.37
CA PRO A 51 -13.57 10.95 -4.07
C PRO A 51 -13.77 9.67 -3.26
N ALA A 52 -15.00 9.18 -3.15
CA ALA A 52 -15.32 7.98 -2.39
C ALA A 52 -14.64 6.73 -2.98
N LEU A 53 -14.63 6.60 -4.31
CA LEU A 53 -13.89 5.54 -5.00
C LEU A 53 -12.38 5.62 -4.74
N THR A 54 -11.82 6.83 -4.77
CA THR A 54 -10.40 7.05 -4.47
C THR A 54 -10.05 6.58 -3.06
N MET A 55 -10.90 6.87 -2.09
CA MET A 55 -10.76 6.39 -0.72
C MET A 55 -10.86 4.86 -0.61
N GLY A 56 -11.80 4.26 -1.34
CA GLY A 56 -11.91 2.80 -1.43
C GLY A 56 -10.64 2.16 -1.98
N VAL A 57 -10.07 2.71 -3.06
CA VAL A 57 -8.81 2.24 -3.65
C VAL A 57 -7.64 2.43 -2.69
N TYR A 58 -7.60 3.54 -1.94
CA TYR A 58 -6.59 3.76 -0.91
C TYR A 58 -6.65 2.70 0.20
N ALA A 59 -7.83 2.46 0.78
CA ALA A 59 -8.03 1.44 1.79
C ALA A 59 -7.69 0.03 1.27
N PHE A 60 -8.13 -0.30 0.06
CA PHE A 60 -7.87 -1.60 -0.55
C PHE A 60 -6.38 -1.81 -0.84
N SER A 61 -5.70 -0.82 -1.43
CA SER A 61 -4.28 -0.90 -1.71
C SER A 61 -3.44 -1.01 -0.43
N TRP A 62 -3.82 -0.30 0.63
CA TRP A 62 -3.22 -0.41 1.96
C TRP A 62 -3.32 -1.83 2.51
N TYR A 63 -4.52 -2.43 2.45
CA TYR A 63 -4.75 -3.82 2.83
C TYR A 63 -3.87 -4.80 2.04
N ARG A 64 -3.77 -4.62 0.72
CA ARG A 64 -2.95 -5.47 -0.16
C ARG A 64 -1.46 -5.37 0.15
N VAL A 65 -0.97 -4.15 0.38
CA VAL A 65 0.43 -3.89 0.74
C VAL A 65 0.75 -4.48 2.11
N ASN A 66 -0.09 -4.28 3.11
CA ASN A 66 0.17 -4.76 4.47
C ASN A 66 0.19 -6.29 4.57
N ARG A 67 -0.57 -6.97 3.72
CA ARG A 67 -0.58 -8.44 3.62
C ARG A 67 0.39 -9.00 2.58
N ALA A 68 1.20 -8.16 1.94
CA ALA A 68 2.21 -8.65 1.02
C ALA A 68 3.21 -9.55 1.76
N ARG A 69 3.35 -10.80 1.31
CA ARG A 69 4.33 -11.75 1.86
C ARG A 69 5.59 -11.78 1.03
N CYS A 70 6.73 -11.94 1.70
CA CYS A 70 8.02 -12.12 1.07
C CYS A 70 8.07 -13.50 0.39
N PRO A 71 8.37 -13.58 -0.91
CA PRO A 71 8.36 -14.86 -1.62
C PRO A 71 9.59 -15.73 -1.31
N ARG A 72 10.54 -15.24 -0.51
CA ARG A 72 11.67 -16.02 -0.01
C ARG A 72 11.41 -16.65 1.35
N CYS A 73 10.79 -15.92 2.28
CA CYS A 73 10.68 -16.36 3.68
C CYS A 73 9.24 -16.44 4.21
N GLY A 74 8.23 -16.10 3.40
CA GLY A 74 6.81 -16.19 3.77
C GLY A 74 6.30 -15.10 4.71
N ASP A 75 7.18 -14.37 5.39
CA ASP A 75 6.79 -13.28 6.31
C ASP A 75 6.25 -12.05 5.59
N PHE A 76 5.55 -11.20 6.34
CA PHE A 76 5.12 -9.88 5.85
C PHE A 76 6.30 -9.06 5.33
N PHE A 77 6.19 -8.56 4.10
CA PHE A 77 7.27 -7.89 3.40
C PHE A 77 7.61 -6.54 4.04
N PHE A 78 6.58 -5.78 4.44
CA PHE A 78 6.72 -4.42 4.99
C PHE A 78 6.57 -4.37 6.52
N ALA A 79 6.62 -5.51 7.21
CA ALA A 79 6.58 -5.52 8.66
C ALA A 79 7.86 -4.88 9.23
N GLN A 80 7.68 -3.86 10.06
CA GLN A 80 8.71 -3.40 10.98
C GLN A 80 8.90 -4.45 12.06
N ARG A 81 10.16 -4.73 12.39
CA ARG A 81 10.52 -5.60 13.50
C ARG A 81 11.15 -4.75 14.60
N GLY A 82 10.57 -4.83 15.78
CA GLY A 82 11.14 -4.32 17.01
C GLY A 82 11.84 -5.45 17.79
N PRO A 83 12.37 -5.13 18.99
CA PRO A 83 13.09 -6.08 19.84
C PRO A 83 12.29 -7.33 20.21
N LEU A 84 10.96 -7.22 20.27
CA LEU A 84 10.03 -8.27 20.70
C LEU A 84 9.27 -8.94 19.53
N GLY A 85 9.58 -8.59 18.28
CA GLY A 85 8.90 -9.16 17.09
C GLY A 85 8.34 -8.13 16.13
N SER A 86 7.37 -8.53 15.30
CA SER A 86 6.75 -7.65 14.29
C SER A 86 5.86 -6.59 14.98
N VAL A 87 6.23 -5.32 14.85
CA VAL A 87 5.56 -4.18 15.52
C VAL A 87 4.50 -3.49 14.64
N GLY A 88 4.39 -3.86 13.37
CA GLY A 88 3.39 -3.33 12.46
C GLY A 88 3.93 -3.17 11.05
N THR A 89 3.16 -2.58 10.15
CA THR A 89 3.61 -2.23 8.79
C THR A 89 4.13 -0.81 8.79
N GLY A 90 5.42 -0.65 8.51
CA GLY A 90 6.08 0.64 8.58
C GLY A 90 5.77 1.52 7.38
N PHE A 91 5.28 2.73 7.63
CA PHE A 91 5.38 3.83 6.68
C PHE A 91 6.68 4.62 6.95
N PRO A 92 7.48 4.97 5.92
CA PRO A 92 7.30 4.65 4.52
C PRO A 92 7.57 3.17 4.19
N LEU A 93 6.82 2.64 3.21
CA LEU A 93 6.96 1.26 2.75
C LEU A 93 8.39 0.94 2.33
N GLN A 94 9.02 0.08 3.12
CA GLN A 94 10.43 -0.28 3.01
C GLN A 94 10.78 -0.95 1.68
N LYS A 95 12.02 -0.79 1.21
CA LYS A 95 12.50 -1.40 -0.06
C LYS A 95 12.98 -2.84 0.11
N ARG A 96 13.15 -3.33 1.34
CA ARG A 96 13.71 -4.65 1.66
C ARG A 96 12.86 -5.34 2.73
N CYS A 97 12.75 -6.65 2.64
CA CYS A 97 12.17 -7.47 3.70
C CYS A 97 13.10 -7.49 4.92
N GLN A 98 12.58 -7.17 6.10
CA GLN A 98 13.34 -7.12 7.37
C GLN A 98 13.79 -8.50 7.88
N ARG A 99 13.21 -9.61 7.38
CA ARG A 99 13.62 -10.97 7.78
C ARG A 99 14.80 -11.49 6.98
N CYS A 100 14.68 -11.51 5.66
CA CYS A 100 15.64 -12.19 4.79
C CYS A 100 16.43 -11.26 3.88
N GLY A 101 16.24 -9.94 4.02
CA GLY A 101 16.95 -8.91 3.25
C GLY A 101 16.56 -8.85 1.77
N MET A 102 15.56 -9.62 1.32
CA MET A 102 15.11 -9.60 -0.08
C MET A 102 14.66 -8.19 -0.46
N ALA A 103 15.31 -7.62 -1.47
CA ALA A 103 15.09 -6.26 -1.91
C ALA A 103 14.20 -6.20 -3.15
N ILE A 104 13.31 -5.22 -3.16
CA ILE A 104 12.65 -4.77 -4.38
C ILE A 104 13.68 -3.93 -5.16
N ARG A 105 14.35 -4.53 -6.15
CA ARG A 105 15.15 -3.78 -7.13
C ARG A 105 14.23 -3.25 -8.23
N ARG A 106 14.51 -2.03 -8.71
CA ARG A 106 13.87 -1.46 -9.89
C ARG A 106 14.37 -2.16 -11.13
#